data_AF-A0A8J3CDP2-F1
#
_entry.id   AF-A0A8J3CDP2-F1
#
_cell.length_a   1.000
_cell.length_b   1.000
_cell.length_c   1.000
_cell.angle_alpha   90.00
_cell.angle_beta   90.00
_cell.angle_gamma   90.00
#
_symmetry.space_group_name_H-M   'P 1'
#
loop_
_entity.id
_entity.type
_entity.pdbx_description
1 polymer ?
#
loop_
_entity_poly.entity_id
_entity_poly.type
_entity_poly.pdbx_seq_one_letter_code
_entity_poly.pdbx_strand_id
1 'polypeptide(L)'
;MNLESRSVDVPVEWAERDDGGLTLVGYAWVYDSWSHDLGGFVERIEPTARWEPWNGDVIAAFNHSADQLLGRLSSGTLRLSTDTRGGRYEIDLPNTNAGRDVAELLRRGDLRGSSFRFATPSGGDSWEERDGHLERTLHRFTVMDVGPVTTPAYPDTEAALRSLAHFRAQHAPPAGPAPRRHRRILGVA
;
A
#
# COMPACT_ATOMS: atom_id res chain seq x y z
N MET A 1 13.50 3.53 1.09
CA MET A 1 12.14 2.94 1.19
C MET A 1 11.22 3.82 0.39
N ASN A 2 10.50 3.24 -0.58
CA ASN A 2 9.53 3.98 -1.37
C ASN A 2 8.17 3.89 -0.67
N LEU A 3 7.45 5.01 -0.62
CA LEU A 3 6.07 5.04 -0.17
C LEU A 3 5.17 4.55 -1.32
N GLU A 4 4.33 3.57 -1.02
CA GLU A 4 3.44 2.89 -1.94
C GLU A 4 2.00 2.97 -1.41
N SER A 5 1.01 2.92 -2.31
CA SER A 5 -0.39 2.80 -1.96
C SER A 5 -1.05 1.67 -2.73
N ARG A 6 -1.99 0.97 -2.09
CA ARG A 6 -2.80 -0.09 -2.70
C ARG A 6 -4.21 0.00 -2.17
N SER A 7 -5.18 -0.31 -3.02
CA SER A 7 -6.58 -0.40 -2.66
C SER A 7 -7.08 -1.83 -2.75
N VAL A 8 -8.07 -2.16 -1.92
CA VAL A 8 -8.81 -3.42 -2.00
C VAL A 8 -10.29 -3.13 -2.14
N ASP A 9 -10.94 -3.89 -3.01
CA ASP A 9 -12.39 -3.83 -3.23
C ASP A 9 -13.11 -4.81 -2.28
N VAL A 10 -12.83 -4.64 -0.99
CA VAL A 10 -13.53 -5.33 0.08
C VAL A 10 -14.56 -4.35 0.65
N PRO A 11 -15.85 -4.71 0.66
CA PRO A 11 -16.89 -3.87 1.26
C PRO A 11 -16.51 -3.47 2.68
N VAL A 12 -16.61 -2.17 2.94
CA VAL A 12 -16.56 -1.64 4.31
C VAL A 12 -17.87 -1.95 5.01
N GLU A 13 -17.77 -2.39 6.25
CA GLU A 13 -18.90 -2.66 7.12
C GLU A 13 -18.98 -1.57 8.18
N TRP A 14 -20.16 -1.40 8.78
CA TRP A 14 -20.33 -0.48 9.87
C TRP A 14 -21.40 -0.91 10.86
N ALA A 15 -21.28 -0.43 12.09
CA ALA A 15 -22.24 -0.65 13.16
C ALA A 15 -22.41 0.63 13.98
N GLU A 16 -23.62 0.84 14.50
CA GLU A 16 -23.87 1.88 15.50
C GLU A 16 -23.31 1.46 16.85
N ARG A 17 -22.77 2.42 17.59
CA ARG A 17 -22.31 2.24 18.97
C ARG A 17 -23.37 2.74 19.94
N ASP A 18 -23.32 2.25 21.17
CA ASP A 18 -24.25 2.64 22.24
C ASP A 18 -24.26 4.15 22.55
N ASP A 19 -23.17 4.85 22.22
CA ASP A 19 -23.03 6.30 22.40
C ASP A 19 -23.60 7.13 21.22
N GLY A 20 -24.24 6.48 20.24
CA GLY A 20 -24.76 7.10 19.03
C GLY A 20 -23.69 7.38 17.97
N GLY A 21 -22.44 6.96 18.19
CA GLY A 21 -21.37 6.99 17.19
C GLY A 21 -21.46 5.81 16.20
N LEU A 22 -20.56 5.80 15.22
CA LEU A 22 -20.48 4.73 14.22
C LEU A 22 -19.07 4.13 14.23
N THR A 23 -19.01 2.80 14.25
CA THR A 23 -17.78 2.05 14.04
C THR A 23 -17.72 1.61 12.58
N LEU A 24 -16.63 1.94 11.90
CA LEU A 24 -16.31 1.50 10.54
C LEU A 24 -15.33 0.33 10.61
N VAL A 25 -15.59 -0.74 9.89
CA VAL A 25 -14.71 -1.90 9.72
C VAL A 25 -14.34 -2.06 8.25
N GLY A 26 -13.07 -2.27 7.94
CA GLY A 26 -12.61 -2.57 6.59
C GLY A 26 -11.35 -3.41 6.57
N TYR A 27 -10.91 -3.77 5.37
CA TYR A 27 -9.63 -4.43 5.17
C TYR A 27 -8.70 -3.49 4.44
N ALA A 28 -7.54 -3.19 5.03
CA ALA A 28 -6.51 -2.36 4.42
C ALA A 28 -5.82 -3.13 3.27
N TRP A 29 -5.54 -4.42 3.49
CA TRP A 29 -4.99 -5.33 2.50
C TRP A 29 -5.60 -6.72 2.63
N VAL A 30 -5.43 -7.55 1.59
CA VAL A 30 -5.80 -8.97 1.59
C VAL A 30 -4.59 -9.83 1.26
N TYR A 31 -4.55 -11.03 1.82
CA TYR A 31 -3.49 -12.01 1.57
C TYR A 31 -3.80 -12.85 0.33
N ASP A 32 -2.73 -13.37 -0.27
CA ASP A 32 -2.76 -14.38 -1.34
C ASP A 32 -3.60 -14.02 -2.59
N SER A 33 -3.83 -12.73 -2.81
CA SER A 33 -4.46 -12.22 -4.02
C SER A 33 -3.44 -11.47 -4.85
N TRP A 34 -3.33 -11.84 -6.13
CA TRP A 34 -2.57 -11.06 -7.10
C TRP A 34 -3.28 -9.73 -7.38
N SER A 35 -2.50 -8.66 -7.49
CA SER A 35 -2.95 -7.35 -7.93
C SER A 35 -3.24 -7.35 -9.44
N HIS A 36 -3.88 -6.29 -9.91
CA HIS A 36 -3.79 -5.92 -11.33
C HIS A 36 -2.34 -5.59 -11.71
N ASP A 37 -2.08 -5.50 -13.01
CA ASP A 37 -0.79 -5.02 -13.52
C ASP A 37 -0.50 -3.61 -12.98
N LEU A 38 0.62 -3.47 -12.28
CA LEU A 38 1.10 -2.26 -11.62
C LEU A 38 2.10 -1.47 -12.48
N GLY A 39 2.09 -1.67 -13.80
CA GLY A 39 3.00 -1.02 -14.74
C GLY A 39 4.19 -1.91 -15.13
N GLY A 40 3.93 -3.20 -15.34
CA GLY A 40 4.88 -4.21 -15.78
C GLY A 40 5.15 -5.32 -14.75
N PHE A 41 4.39 -5.38 -13.66
CA PHE A 41 4.46 -6.46 -12.67
C PHE A 41 3.15 -6.63 -11.92
N VAL A 42 2.92 -7.82 -11.36
CA VAL A 42 1.84 -8.10 -10.42
C VAL A 42 2.41 -8.33 -9.02
N GLU A 43 1.62 -8.03 -8.01
CA GLU A 43 2.04 -8.10 -6.61
C GLU A 43 1.05 -8.94 -5.79
N ARG A 44 1.59 -9.63 -4.78
CA ARG A 44 0.82 -10.37 -3.79
C ARG A 44 1.43 -10.13 -2.41
N ILE A 45 0.59 -10.09 -1.37
CA ILE A 45 1.04 -10.14 0.02
C ILE A 45 0.89 -11.57 0.51
N GLU A 46 1.97 -12.18 0.99
CA GLU A 46 1.90 -13.54 1.49
C GLU A 46 1.12 -13.62 2.82
N PRO A 47 0.41 -14.73 3.12
CA PRO A 47 -0.31 -14.88 4.39
C PRO A 47 0.56 -14.74 5.65
N THR A 48 1.85 -15.04 5.54
CA THR A 48 2.83 -14.93 6.63
C THR A 48 3.51 -13.57 6.72
N ALA A 49 3.10 -12.61 5.89
CA ALA A 49 3.76 -11.32 5.80
C ALA A 49 3.65 -10.58 7.14
N ARG A 50 4.78 -10.07 7.64
CA ARG A 50 4.80 -9.26 8.86
C ARG A 50 4.56 -7.80 8.51
N TRP A 51 3.75 -7.14 9.32
CA TRP A 51 3.56 -5.71 9.21
C TRP A 51 3.87 -5.03 10.54
N GLU A 52 4.27 -3.77 10.48
CA GLU A 52 4.46 -2.94 11.67
C GLU A 52 4.03 -1.49 11.40
N PRO A 53 3.62 -0.73 12.43
CA PRO A 53 3.35 0.71 12.28
C PRO A 53 4.60 1.51 11.88
N TRP A 54 4.46 2.42 10.93
CA TRP A 54 5.52 3.36 10.58
C TRP A 54 5.79 4.31 11.76
N ASN A 55 7.03 4.31 12.26
CA ASN A 55 7.42 5.07 13.46
C ASN A 55 6.53 4.75 14.70
N GLY A 56 5.98 3.54 14.78
CA GLY A 56 5.18 3.12 15.94
C GLY A 56 3.74 3.63 15.97
N ASP A 57 3.25 4.28 14.91
CA ASP A 57 1.86 4.76 14.83
C ASP A 57 1.26 4.57 13.44
N VAL A 58 -0.07 4.53 13.36
CA VAL A 58 -0.84 4.48 12.11
C VAL A 58 -2.03 5.42 12.26
N ILE A 59 -2.35 6.18 11.22
CA ILE A 59 -3.59 6.96 11.17
C ILE A 59 -4.61 6.29 10.26
N ALA A 60 -5.88 6.45 10.61
CA ALA A 60 -6.98 6.21 9.69
C ALA A 60 -7.45 7.55 9.12
N ALA A 61 -7.47 7.68 7.80
CA ALA A 61 -7.83 8.91 7.11
C ALA A 61 -8.70 8.63 5.89
N PHE A 62 -9.69 9.49 5.65
CA PHE A 62 -10.48 9.42 4.43
C PHE A 62 -9.64 9.89 3.23
N ASN A 63 -9.62 9.12 2.14
CA ASN A 63 -8.82 9.41 0.93
C ASN A 63 -7.34 9.70 1.23
N HIS A 64 -6.80 9.13 2.31
CA HIS A 64 -5.44 9.36 2.79
C HIS A 64 -5.06 10.83 3.03
N SER A 65 -6.05 11.68 3.30
CA SER A 65 -5.86 13.08 3.65
C SER A 65 -5.74 13.23 5.17
N ALA A 66 -4.58 13.71 5.64
CA ALA A 66 -4.36 13.94 7.07
C ALA A 66 -5.34 14.98 7.67
N ASP A 67 -5.86 15.90 6.84
CA ASP A 67 -6.90 16.86 7.23
C ASP A 67 -8.28 16.20 7.45
N GLN A 68 -8.45 14.97 6.96
CA GLN A 68 -9.66 14.15 7.11
C GLN A 68 -9.38 12.94 8.00
N LEU A 69 -8.75 13.20 9.15
CA LEU A 69 -8.44 12.20 10.17
C LEU A 69 -9.72 11.57 10.75
N LEU A 70 -9.75 10.24 10.75
CA LEU A 70 -10.84 9.42 11.28
C LEU A 70 -10.42 8.68 12.56
N GLY A 71 -9.16 8.29 12.68
CA GLY A 71 -8.70 7.56 13.85
C GLY A 71 -7.18 7.48 13.91
N ARG A 72 -6.66 7.03 15.05
CA ARG A 72 -5.22 6.85 15.24
C ARG A 72 -4.96 5.67 16.16
N LEU A 73 -3.95 4.88 15.81
CA LEU A 73 -3.61 3.65 16.52
C LEU A 73 -3.16 3.96 17.95
N SER A 74 -2.27 4.94 18.11
CA SER A 74 -1.76 5.36 19.43
C SER A 74 -2.82 5.95 20.36
N SER A 75 -3.93 6.49 19.84
CA SER A 75 -5.06 6.97 20.66
C SER A 75 -6.15 5.91 20.89
N GLY A 76 -6.02 4.71 20.32
CA GLY A 76 -6.99 3.62 20.44
C GLY A 76 -8.29 3.79 19.65
N THR A 77 -8.43 4.89 18.89
CA THR A 77 -9.62 5.15 18.03
C THR A 77 -9.52 4.48 16.66
N LEU A 78 -8.32 4.02 16.28
CA LEU A 78 -8.09 3.03 15.25
C LEU A 78 -7.56 1.75 15.92
N ARG A 79 -8.12 0.61 15.53
CA ARG A 79 -7.60 -0.72 15.86
C ARG A 79 -7.22 -1.41 14.55
N LEU A 80 -5.99 -1.93 14.48
CA LEU A 80 -5.47 -2.62 13.32
C LEU A 80 -5.00 -4.02 13.75
N SER A 81 -5.50 -5.04 13.07
CA SER A 81 -5.20 -6.44 13.32
C SER A 81 -5.12 -7.21 12.01
N THR A 82 -4.74 -8.49 12.09
CA THR A 82 -4.73 -9.39 10.94
C THR A 82 -5.54 -10.64 11.25
N ASP A 83 -6.22 -11.14 10.24
CA ASP A 83 -6.86 -12.45 10.25
C ASP A 83 -6.45 -13.26 9.00
N THR A 84 -7.14 -14.37 8.75
CA THR A 84 -6.87 -15.24 7.59
C THR A 84 -7.09 -14.56 6.24
N ARG A 85 -7.88 -13.48 6.19
CA ARG A 85 -8.18 -12.75 4.97
C ARG A 85 -7.16 -11.65 4.72
N GLY A 86 -6.75 -10.92 5.75
CA GLY A 86 -5.88 -9.75 5.57
C GLY A 86 -5.74 -8.86 6.78
N GLY A 87 -5.29 -7.62 6.53
CA GLY A 87 -5.18 -6.57 7.54
C GLY A 87 -6.53 -5.90 7.77
N ARG A 88 -7.22 -6.28 8.85
CA ARG A 88 -8.49 -5.69 9.26
C ARG A 88 -8.24 -4.42 10.07
N TYR A 89 -8.90 -3.33 9.71
CA TYR A 89 -8.92 -2.10 10.50
C TYR A 89 -10.33 -1.80 11.00
N GLU A 90 -10.40 -1.15 12.14
CA GLU A 90 -11.63 -0.72 12.77
C GLU A 90 -11.47 0.67 13.35
N ILE A 91 -12.42 1.56 13.07
CA ILE A 91 -12.34 2.97 13.42
C ILE A 91 -13.58 3.37 14.17
N ASP A 92 -13.36 4.02 15.29
CA ASP A 92 -14.36 4.81 16.00
C ASP A 92 -14.53 6.16 15.32
N LEU A 93 -15.54 6.31 14.44
CA LEU A 93 -15.68 7.54 13.69
C LEU A 93 -15.88 8.74 14.64
N PRO A 94 -15.10 9.81 14.46
CA PRO A 94 -15.13 10.95 15.37
C PRO A 94 -16.31 11.85 14.99
N ASN A 95 -16.83 12.61 15.95
CA ASN A 95 -17.87 13.61 15.67
C ASN A 95 -17.28 14.91 15.07
N THR A 96 -16.45 14.77 14.04
CA THR A 96 -15.90 15.87 13.22
C THR A 96 -16.68 15.97 11.91
N ASN A 97 -16.38 16.97 11.07
CA ASN A 97 -16.95 17.04 9.72
C ASN A 97 -16.60 15.78 8.93
N ALA A 98 -15.31 15.41 8.86
CA ALA A 98 -14.88 14.21 8.14
C ALA A 98 -15.54 12.92 8.66
N GLY A 99 -15.64 12.74 9.98
CA GLY A 99 -16.27 11.54 10.55
C GLY A 99 -17.76 11.47 10.27
N ARG A 100 -18.50 12.59 10.38
CA ARG A 100 -19.92 12.64 10.03
C ARG A 100 -20.17 12.42 8.54
N ASP A 101 -19.35 13.02 7.68
CA ASP A 101 -19.46 12.86 6.24
C ASP A 101 -19.20 11.40 5.84
N VAL A 102 -18.15 10.77 6.38
CA VAL A 102 -17.87 9.35 6.16
C VAL A 102 -19.02 8.47 6.66
N ALA A 103 -19.57 8.74 7.85
CA ALA A 103 -20.72 8.00 8.37
C ALA A 103 -21.93 8.08 7.43
N GLU A 104 -22.22 9.25 6.88
CA GLU A 104 -23.33 9.44 5.93
C GLU A 104 -23.07 8.71 4.61
N LEU A 105 -21.85 8.80 4.06
CA LEU A 105 -21.47 8.09 2.84
C LEU A 105 -21.51 6.56 3.01
N LEU A 106 -21.18 6.05 4.21
CA LEU A 106 -21.34 4.63 4.54
C LEU A 106 -22.80 4.20 4.58
N ARG A 107 -23.67 4.99 5.23
CA ARG A 107 -25.12 4.70 5.31
C ARG A 107 -25.78 4.69 3.94
N ARG A 108 -25.32 5.58 3.04
CA ARG A 108 -25.77 5.65 1.65
C ARG A 108 -25.20 4.55 0.75
N GLY A 109 -24.13 3.88 1.18
CA GLY A 109 -23.43 2.86 0.39
C GLY A 109 -22.49 3.43 -0.68
N ASP A 110 -22.06 4.69 -0.51
CA ASP A 110 -21.19 5.41 -1.45
C ASP A 110 -19.71 5.04 -1.26
N LEU A 111 -19.32 4.51 -0.09
CA LEU A 111 -17.98 4.01 0.18
C LEU A 111 -17.95 2.49 0.07
N ARG A 112 -17.09 1.97 -0.81
CA ARG A 112 -17.08 0.54 -1.18
C ARG A 112 -15.77 -0.18 -0.92
N GLY A 113 -14.66 0.55 -0.88
CA GLY A 113 -13.35 -0.06 -0.72
C GLY A 113 -12.46 0.73 0.22
N SER A 114 -11.31 0.12 0.46
CA SER A 114 -10.32 0.62 1.39
C SER A 114 -8.97 0.76 0.70
N SER A 115 -8.09 1.55 1.29
CA SER A 115 -6.74 1.70 0.81
C SER A 115 -5.79 1.84 1.99
N PHE A 116 -4.51 1.55 1.74
CA PHE A 116 -3.45 1.76 2.72
C PHE A 116 -2.20 2.28 2.04
N ARG A 117 -1.43 3.06 2.79
CA ARG A 117 -0.07 3.46 2.42
C ARG A 117 0.94 2.70 3.24
N PHE A 118 1.95 2.16 2.56
CA PHE A 118 3.00 1.38 3.18
C PHE A 118 4.35 1.61 2.52
N ALA A 119 5.39 1.10 3.16
CA ALA A 119 6.70 1.00 2.57
C ALA A 119 7.30 -0.38 2.82
N THR A 120 8.07 -0.85 1.87
CA THR A 120 8.75 -2.14 1.98
C THR A 120 10.20 -1.91 2.43
N PRO A 121 10.64 -2.44 3.60
CA PRO A 121 12.03 -2.37 4.02
C PRO A 121 12.91 -3.23 3.11
N SER A 122 14.24 -3.04 3.19
CA SER A 122 15.17 -3.89 2.44
C SER A 122 14.99 -5.37 2.77
N GLY A 123 14.89 -6.21 1.75
CA GLY A 123 14.59 -7.64 1.88
C GLY A 123 13.19 -7.94 2.44
N GLY A 124 12.28 -6.96 2.40
CA GLY A 124 10.87 -7.12 2.75
C GLY A 124 10.03 -7.69 1.60
N ASP A 125 10.59 -7.83 0.41
CA ASP A 125 9.98 -8.42 -0.76
C ASP A 125 10.93 -9.34 -1.52
N SER A 126 10.35 -10.18 -2.36
CA SER A 126 11.04 -10.96 -3.38
C SER A 126 10.40 -10.69 -4.74
N TRP A 127 11.21 -10.86 -5.78
CA TRP A 127 10.83 -10.62 -7.16
C TRP A 127 11.23 -11.84 -8.00
N GLU A 128 10.30 -12.32 -8.80
CA GLU A 128 10.50 -13.44 -9.72
C GLU A 128 10.03 -13.05 -11.12
N GLU A 129 10.68 -13.57 -12.15
CA GLU A 129 10.18 -13.49 -13.52
C GLU A 129 9.53 -14.82 -13.88
N ARG A 130 8.24 -14.79 -14.23
CA ARG A 130 7.46 -15.96 -14.63
C ARG A 130 6.66 -15.63 -15.89
N ASP A 131 6.80 -16.48 -16.90
CA ASP A 131 6.07 -16.36 -18.17
C ASP A 131 6.13 -14.96 -18.81
N GLY A 132 7.27 -14.27 -18.66
CA GLY A 132 7.49 -12.92 -19.20
C GLY A 132 6.86 -11.78 -18.39
N HIS A 133 6.32 -12.08 -17.20
CA HIS A 133 5.81 -11.11 -16.24
C HIS A 133 6.67 -11.10 -14.97
N LEU A 134 6.84 -9.91 -14.40
CA LEU A 134 7.45 -9.79 -13.08
C LEU A 134 6.39 -9.99 -12.00
N GLU A 135 6.71 -10.83 -11.02
CA GLU A 135 5.88 -11.10 -9.85
C GLU A 135 6.62 -10.63 -8.62
N ARG A 136 5.96 -9.80 -7.80
CA ARG A 136 6.47 -9.36 -6.50
C ARG A 136 5.68 -10.02 -5.38
N THR A 137 6.39 -10.61 -4.42
CA THR A 137 5.78 -11.08 -3.17
C THR A 137 6.25 -10.22 -2.01
N LEU A 138 5.31 -9.61 -1.28
CA LEU A 138 5.57 -8.85 -0.06
C LEU A 138 5.60 -9.79 1.15
N HIS A 139 6.72 -9.79 1.88
CA HIS A 139 6.96 -10.56 3.12
C HIS A 139 6.98 -9.67 4.37
N ARG A 140 7.40 -8.41 4.22
CA ARG A 140 7.42 -7.41 5.30
C ARG A 140 7.11 -6.02 4.78
N PHE A 141 6.34 -5.26 5.52
CA PHE A 141 6.05 -3.86 5.20
C PHE A 141 5.71 -3.04 6.44
N THR A 142 5.92 -1.72 6.35
CA THR A 142 5.54 -0.76 7.37
C THR A 142 4.30 0.02 6.93
N VAL A 143 3.28 0.10 7.78
CA VAL A 143 2.00 0.76 7.45
C VAL A 143 2.00 2.17 7.99
N MET A 144 1.70 3.15 7.13
CA MET A 144 1.64 4.57 7.51
C MET A 144 0.22 5.02 7.80
N ASP A 145 -0.69 4.71 6.89
CA ASP A 145 -2.09 5.07 7.00
C ASP A 145 -2.99 4.03 6.33
N VAL A 146 -4.24 3.97 6.78
CA VAL A 146 -5.31 3.13 6.24
C VAL A 146 -6.58 3.95 6.13
N GLY A 147 -7.58 3.47 5.39
CA GLY A 147 -8.92 4.04 5.51
C GLY A 147 -9.81 3.83 4.30
N PRO A 148 -11.07 4.28 4.39
CA PRO A 148 -11.99 4.26 3.28
C PRO A 148 -11.54 5.25 2.19
N VAL A 149 -11.80 4.89 0.95
CA VAL A 149 -11.53 5.73 -0.22
C VAL A 149 -12.75 5.80 -1.13
N THR A 150 -12.94 6.96 -1.77
CA THR A 150 -14.04 7.19 -2.73
C THR A 150 -13.87 6.38 -3.99
N THR A 151 -12.64 6.34 -4.49
CA THR A 151 -12.25 5.55 -5.64
C THR A 151 -11.14 4.64 -5.17
N PRO A 152 -11.40 3.34 -4.92
CA PRO A 152 -10.35 2.35 -4.83
C PRO A 152 -9.53 2.49 -6.11
N ALA A 153 -8.36 3.10 -6.00
CA ALA A 153 -7.65 3.53 -7.19
C ALA A 153 -7.14 2.28 -7.91
N TYR A 154 -7.00 2.39 -9.23
CA TYR A 154 -5.91 1.67 -9.87
C TYR A 154 -4.63 2.05 -9.09
N PRO A 155 -3.84 1.07 -8.62
CA PRO A 155 -2.68 1.34 -7.78
C PRO A 155 -1.82 2.46 -8.35
N ASP A 156 -1.30 3.33 -7.48
CA ASP A 156 -0.42 4.45 -7.85
C ASP A 156 0.73 3.93 -8.70
N THR A 157 0.55 4.03 -10.02
CA THR A 157 1.42 3.40 -11.01
C THR A 157 2.79 4.05 -10.96
N GLU A 158 2.88 5.34 -10.62
CA GLU A 158 4.17 6.01 -10.48
C GLU A 158 4.98 5.49 -9.29
N ALA A 159 4.34 5.28 -8.14
CA ALA A 159 5.00 4.69 -6.98
C ALA A 159 5.44 3.25 -7.25
N ALA A 160 4.58 2.45 -7.86
CA ALA A 160 4.88 1.08 -8.26
C ALA A 160 6.05 1.02 -9.27
N LEU A 161 6.05 1.91 -10.28
CA LEU A 161 7.13 2.04 -11.26
C LEU A 161 8.46 2.45 -10.61
N ARG A 162 8.47 3.28 -9.56
CA ARG A 162 9.69 3.58 -8.80
C ARG A 162 10.22 2.36 -8.05
N SER A 163 9.34 1.54 -7.48
CA SER A 163 9.74 0.26 -6.86
C SER A 163 10.34 -0.70 -7.88
N LEU A 164 9.73 -0.82 -9.06
CA LEU A 164 10.27 -1.60 -10.17
C LEU A 164 11.64 -1.07 -10.65
N ALA A 165 11.78 0.26 -10.79
CA ALA A 165 13.04 0.88 -11.18
C ALA A 165 14.15 0.63 -10.15
N HIS A 166 13.82 0.71 -8.85
CA HIS A 166 14.74 0.40 -7.78
C HIS A 166 15.19 -1.07 -7.79
N PHE A 167 14.24 -2.01 -7.97
CA PHE A 167 14.56 -3.43 -8.14
C PHE A 167 15.51 -3.65 -9.32
N ARG A 168 15.19 -3.09 -10.49
CA ARG A 168 16.03 -3.19 -11.70
C ARG A 168 17.41 -2.59 -11.51
N ALA A 169 17.54 -1.48 -10.79
CA ALA A 169 18.84 -0.86 -10.50
C ALA A 169 19.73 -1.75 -9.60
N GLN A 170 19.13 -2.47 -8.65
CA GLN A 170 19.86 -3.39 -7.77
C GLN A 170 20.28 -4.69 -8.46
N HIS A 171 19.53 -5.11 -9.49
CA HIS A 171 19.75 -6.36 -10.21
C HIS A 171 20.28 -6.16 -11.63
N ALA A 172 20.63 -4.93 -12.01
CA ALA A 172 21.27 -4.65 -13.28
C ALA A 172 22.61 -5.41 -13.35
N PRO A 173 22.91 -6.09 -14.47
CA PRO A 173 24.23 -6.68 -14.64
C PRO A 173 25.30 -5.59 -14.49
N PRO A 174 26.49 -5.91 -13.94
CA PRO A 174 27.55 -4.92 -13.80
C PRO A 174 27.81 -4.28 -15.16
N ALA A 175 27.98 -2.96 -15.18
CA ALA A 175 28.28 -2.22 -16.40
C ALA A 175 29.47 -2.92 -17.09
N GLY A 176 29.22 -3.44 -18.29
CA GLY A 176 30.26 -4.10 -19.08
C GLY A 176 31.47 -3.18 -19.23
N PRO A 177 32.69 -3.74 -19.37
CA PRO A 177 33.90 -2.92 -19.42
C PRO A 177 33.76 -1.85 -20.51
N ALA A 178 34.05 -0.60 -20.15
CA ALA A 178 34.00 0.53 -21.07
C ALA A 178 34.76 0.19 -22.36
N PRO A 179 34.21 0.53 -23.55
CA PRO A 179 34.84 0.18 -24.81
C PRO A 179 36.26 0.74 -24.83
N ARG A 180 37.25 -0.15 -24.98
CA ARG A 180 38.66 0.22 -25.10
C ARG A 180 38.80 1.12 -26.32
N ARG A 181 38.95 2.43 -26.10
CA ARG A 181 39.27 3.39 -27.15
C ARG A 181 40.57 2.96 -27.80
N HIS A 182 40.48 2.37 -28.99
CA HIS A 182 41.65 2.09 -29.81
C HIS A 182 42.21 3.43 -30.27
N ARG A 183 43.32 3.85 -29.66
CA ARG A 183 44.08 5.01 -30.10
C ARG A 183 44.65 4.66 -31.47
N ARG A 184 43.99 5.13 -32.54
CA ARG A 184 44.54 5.07 -33.89
C ARG A 184 45.81 5.94 -33.88
N ILE A 185 46.98 5.31 -33.85
CA ILE A 185 48.24 5.99 -34.13
C ILE A 185 48.23 6.25 -35.64
N LEU A 186 47.94 7.50 -36.02
CA LEU A 186 48.20 7.97 -37.38
C LEU A 186 49.71 8.04 -37.55
N GLY A 187 50.25 7.11 -38.34
CA GLY A 187 51.64 7.12 -38.77
C GLY A 187 51.91 8.35 -39.63
N VAL A 188 52.98 9.05 -39.27
CA VAL A 188 53.59 10.15 -40.02
C VAL A 188 54.15 9.59 -41.33
N ALA A 189 53.88 10.27 -42.44
CA ALA A 189 54.63 10.18 -43.68
C ALA A 189 55.18 11.57 -44.01
#